data_AF-A0A6C1BXV6-F1
#
_entry.id   AF-A0A6C1BXV6-F1
#
_cell.length_a   1.000
_cell.length_b   1.000
_cell.length_c   1.000
_cell.angle_alpha   90.00
_cell.angle_beta   90.00
_cell.angle_gamma   90.00
#
_symmetry.space_group_name_H-M   'P 1'
#
loop_
_entity.id
_entity.type
_entity.pdbx_description
1 polymer ?
#
loop_
_entity_poly.entity_id
_entity_poly.type
_entity_poly.pdbx_seq_one_letter_code
_entity_poly.pdbx_strand_id
1 'polypeptide(L)'
;MIKSLEFLHIFFAIVWIGGMVYSLLFLKPSLKELPNEDQRHRLLRSVFSKFFPAVWLSILVLFITGMGLWHGYRRDFSENPLFHTKLFLFALMILVFTYIYFFLFRKNKLSHIPNLILVNLLFGIFILLIITYIS
;
A
#
# COMPACT_ATOMS: atom_id res chain seq x y z
N MET A 1 21.64 -3.07 -13.88
CA MET A 1 21.17 -3.42 -12.52
C MET A 1 20.29 -2.34 -11.89
N ILE A 2 20.75 -1.10 -11.72
CA ILE A 2 20.00 -0.04 -11.00
C ILE A 2 18.62 0.27 -11.62
N LYS A 3 18.53 0.45 -12.94
CA LYS A 3 17.25 0.67 -13.64
C LYS A 3 16.23 -0.46 -13.42
N SER A 4 16.70 -1.69 -13.26
CA SER A 4 15.84 -2.85 -12.98
C SER A 4 15.28 -2.82 -11.56
N LEU A 5 16.08 -2.37 -10.57
CA LEU A 5 15.62 -2.16 -9.19
C LEU A 5 14.59 -1.03 -9.12
N GLU A 6 14.83 0.07 -9.83
CA GLU A 6 13.90 1.20 -9.91
C GLU A 6 12.57 0.79 -10.56
N PHE A 7 12.62 0.05 -11.67
CA PHE A 7 11.42 -0.50 -12.30
C PHE A 7 10.62 -1.37 -11.33
N LEU A 8 11.28 -2.31 -10.63
CA LEU A 8 10.61 -3.16 -9.64
C LEU A 8 10.01 -2.32 -8.49
N HIS A 9 10.74 -1.33 -7.99
CA HIS A 9 10.26 -0.45 -6.93
C HIS A 9 8.97 0.27 -7.36
N ILE A 10 8.99 0.93 -8.52
CA ILE A 10 7.84 1.67 -9.02
C ILE A 10 6.68 0.73 -9.35
N PHE A 11 6.95 -0.42 -9.96
CA PHE A 11 5.92 -1.41 -10.29
C PHE A 11 5.17 -1.89 -9.05
N PHE A 12 5.87 -2.27 -7.98
CA PHE A 12 5.22 -2.71 -6.74
C PHE A 12 4.57 -1.54 -5.96
N ALA A 13 5.08 -0.31 -6.10
CA ALA A 13 4.38 0.87 -5.60
C ALA A 13 3.03 1.06 -6.30
N ILE A 14 3.00 0.90 -7.63
CA ILE A 14 1.77 0.96 -8.43
C ILE A 14 0.80 -0.15 -8.04
N VAL A 15 1.26 -1.40 -7.87
CA VAL A 15 0.40 -2.51 -7.44
C VAL A 15 -0.27 -2.20 -6.11
N TRP A 16 0.48 -1.67 -5.13
CA TRP A 16 -0.07 -1.39 -3.81
C TRP A 16 -0.99 -0.16 -3.83
N ILE A 17 -0.53 0.99 -4.33
CA ILE A 17 -1.29 2.24 -4.36
C ILE A 17 -2.50 2.12 -5.29
N GLY A 18 -2.29 1.59 -6.50
CA GLY A 18 -3.35 1.33 -7.46
C GLY A 18 -4.40 0.35 -6.94
N GLY A 19 -4.00 -0.67 -6.19
CA GLY A 19 -4.95 -1.58 -5.53
C GLY A 19 -5.79 -0.91 -4.44
N MET A 20 -5.23 0.06 -3.69
CA MET A 20 -6.00 0.87 -2.75
C MET A 20 -7.02 1.77 -3.46
N VAL A 21 -6.61 2.43 -4.55
CA VAL A 21 -7.50 3.23 -5.41
C VAL A 21 -8.62 2.36 -5.99
N TYR A 22 -8.27 1.20 -6.55
CA TYR A 22 -9.23 0.21 -7.06
C TYR A 22 -10.26 -0.18 -5.99
N SER A 23 -9.79 -0.52 -4.79
CA SER A 23 -10.65 -0.95 -3.69
C SER A 23 -11.65 0.13 -3.27
N LEU A 24 -11.25 1.40 -3.29
CA LEU A 24 -12.06 2.52 -2.82
C LEU A 24 -13.03 3.05 -3.89
N LEU A 25 -12.54 3.20 -5.12
CA LEU A 25 -13.28 3.90 -6.19
C LEU A 25 -14.09 2.96 -7.08
N PHE A 26 -13.73 1.68 -7.16
CA PHE A 26 -14.39 0.73 -8.06
C PHE A 26 -15.04 -0.39 -7.28
N LEU A 27 -14.28 -1.09 -6.42
CA LEU A 27 -14.83 -2.23 -5.67
C LEU A 27 -15.93 -1.79 -4.68
N LYS A 28 -15.67 -0.76 -3.86
CA LYS A 28 -16.63 -0.25 -2.87
C LYS A 28 -17.99 0.14 -3.48
N PRO A 29 -18.06 0.96 -4.55
CA PRO A 29 -19.35 1.29 -5.16
C PRO A 29 -20.01 0.08 -5.83
N SER A 30 -19.27 -0.79 -6.53
CA SER A 30 -19.86 -1.99 -7.14
C SER A 30 -20.49 -2.94 -6.12
N LEU A 31 -19.99 -2.96 -4.88
CA LEU A 31 -20.63 -3.72 -3.80
C LEU A 31 -22.01 -3.18 -3.42
N LYS A 32 -22.31 -1.89 -3.64
CA LYS A 32 -23.64 -1.32 -3.32
C LYS A 32 -24.74 -1.84 -4.23
N GLU A 33 -24.39 -2.32 -5.42
CA GLU A 33 -25.33 -2.90 -6.39
C GLU A 33 -25.80 -4.29 -5.97
N LEU A 34 -25.09 -4.95 -5.06
CA LEU A 34 -25.49 -6.24 -4.51
C LEU A 34 -26.52 -6.05 -3.39
N PRO A 35 -27.77 -6.53 -3.56
CA PRO A 35 -28.84 -6.31 -2.58
C PRO A 35 -28.62 -7.11 -1.29
N ASN A 36 -27.89 -8.22 -1.35
CA ASN A 36 -27.67 -9.11 -0.21
C ASN A 36 -26.34 -8.80 0.50
N GLU A 37 -26.38 -8.56 1.81
CA GLU A 37 -25.22 -8.30 2.66
C GLU A 37 -24.20 -9.44 2.69
N ASP A 38 -24.66 -10.69 2.72
CA ASP A 38 -23.79 -11.86 2.72
C ASP A 38 -23.04 -12.01 1.39
N GLN A 39 -23.69 -11.67 0.27
CA GLN A 39 -23.04 -11.69 -1.04
C GLN A 39 -21.92 -10.64 -1.11
N ARG A 40 -22.15 -9.42 -0.59
CA ARG A 40 -21.14 -8.37 -0.47
C ARG A 40 -19.93 -8.82 0.34
N HIS A 41 -20.19 -9.41 1.52
CA HIS A 41 -19.13 -9.91 2.40
C HIS A 41 -18.34 -11.06 1.78
N ARG A 42 -19.01 -12.02 1.13
CA ARG A 42 -18.34 -13.13 0.43
C ARG A 42 -17.44 -12.64 -0.70
N LEU A 43 -17.92 -11.69 -1.52
CA LEU A 43 -17.13 -11.12 -2.61
C LEU A 43 -15.91 -10.38 -2.07
N LEU A 44 -16.10 -9.50 -1.09
CA LEU A 44 -15.00 -8.79 -0.43
C LEU A 44 -13.94 -9.74 0.11
N ARG A 45 -14.37 -10.79 0.82
CA ARG A 45 -13.44 -11.79 1.39
C ARG A 45 -12.67 -12.53 0.31
N SER A 46 -13.33 -12.90 -0.80
CA SER A 46 -12.71 -13.58 -1.94
C SER A 46 -11.70 -12.70 -2.69
N VAL A 47 -11.99 -11.40 -2.83
CA VAL A 47 -11.07 -10.45 -3.46
C VAL A 47 -9.87 -10.18 -2.56
N PHE A 48 -10.12 -9.84 -1.29
CA PHE A 48 -9.06 -9.50 -0.33
C PHE A 48 -8.15 -10.69 0.01
N SER A 49 -8.66 -11.93 0.04
CA SER A 49 -7.82 -13.12 0.26
C SER A 49 -6.77 -13.31 -0.83
N LYS A 50 -7.08 -12.92 -2.07
CA LYS A 50 -6.16 -12.98 -3.22
C LYS A 50 -5.27 -11.75 -3.32
N PHE A 51 -5.80 -10.59 -2.95
CA PHE A 51 -5.09 -9.32 -3.07
C PHE A 51 -4.06 -9.09 -1.95
N PHE A 52 -4.37 -9.45 -0.70
CA PHE A 52 -3.47 -9.19 0.44
C PHE A 52 -2.10 -9.87 0.35
N PRO A 53 -1.95 -11.10 -0.18
CA PRO A 53 -0.63 -11.67 -0.46
C PRO A 53 0.21 -10.82 -1.43
N ALA A 54 -0.41 -10.23 -2.45
CA ALA A 54 0.28 -9.33 -3.38
C ALA A 54 0.71 -8.01 -2.70
N VAL A 55 -0.07 -7.52 -1.74
CA VAL A 55 0.32 -6.35 -0.92
C VAL A 55 1.52 -6.68 -0.01
N TRP A 56 1.52 -7.85 0.65
CA TRP A 56 2.68 -8.30 1.43
C TRP A 56 3.94 -8.42 0.57
N LEU A 57 3.81 -8.96 -0.64
CA LEU A 57 4.91 -9.01 -1.60
C LEU A 57 5.38 -7.60 -1.99
N SER A 58 4.44 -6.67 -2.22
CA SER A 58 4.76 -5.27 -2.53
C SER A 58 5.55 -4.62 -1.40
N ILE A 59 5.15 -4.80 -0.15
CA ILE A 59 5.87 -4.29 1.02
C ILE A 59 7.31 -4.80 1.05
N LEU A 60 7.50 -6.12 0.89
CA LEU A 60 8.82 -6.75 0.93
C LEU A 60 9.71 -6.20 -0.20
N VAL A 61 9.19 -6.19 -1.43
CA VAL A 61 9.96 -5.73 -2.59
C VAL A 61 10.29 -4.25 -2.48
N LEU A 62 9.35 -3.41 -2.06
CA LEU A 62 9.59 -1.97 -1.87
C LEU A 62 10.66 -1.69 -0.82
N PHE A 63 10.67 -2.44 0.28
CA PHE A 63 11.69 -2.29 1.32
C PHE A 63 13.07 -2.70 0.80
N ILE A 64 13.19 -3.88 0.18
CA ILE A 64 14.48 -4.38 -0.34
C ILE A 64 15.02 -3.46 -1.45
N THR A 65 14.17 -3.13 -2.43
CA THR A 65 14.55 -2.26 -3.56
C THR A 65 14.85 -0.83 -3.08
N GLY A 66 14.07 -0.29 -2.14
CA GLY A 66 14.31 1.02 -1.55
C GLY A 66 15.65 1.10 -0.81
N MET A 67 15.97 0.10 0.01
CA MET A 67 17.26 0.00 0.70
C MET A 67 18.44 -0.19 -0.26
N GLY A 68 18.24 -0.97 -1.33
CA GLY A 68 19.26 -1.17 -2.38
C GLY A 68 19.54 0.10 -3.19
N LEU A 69 18.50 0.85 -3.55
CA LEU A 69 18.63 2.15 -4.24
C LEU A 69 19.30 3.20 -3.33
N TRP A 70 19.04 3.15 -2.03
CA TRP A 70 19.70 4.02 -1.05
C TRP A 70 21.22 3.80 -0.98
N HIS A 71 21.66 2.55 -0.82
CA HIS A 71 23.10 2.24 -0.71
C HIS A 71 23.88 2.45 -2.03
N GLY A 72 23.23 2.31 -3.18
CA GLY A 72 23.88 2.28 -4.48
C GLY A 72 24.04 3.63 -5.19
N TYR A 73 23.23 4.64 -4.89
CA TYR A 73 23.18 5.87 -5.69
C TYR A 73 23.21 7.19 -4.91
N ARG A 74 22.71 7.24 -3.66
CA ARG A 74 22.50 8.52 -2.96
C ARG A 74 22.89 8.43 -1.48
N ARG A 75 24.19 8.52 -1.18
CA ARG A 75 24.68 8.65 0.21
C ARG A 75 24.19 9.94 0.87
N ASP A 76 24.06 11.02 0.09
CA ASP A 76 23.63 12.34 0.57
C ASP A 76 22.17 12.38 1.08
N PHE A 77 21.37 11.36 0.76
CA PHE A 77 19.97 11.26 1.22
C PHE A 77 19.84 10.91 2.71
N SER A 78 20.91 10.41 3.37
CA SER A 78 20.86 10.17 4.82
C SER A 78 20.76 11.46 5.63
N GLU A 79 21.26 12.57 5.07
CA GLU A 79 21.24 13.89 5.70
C GLU A 79 19.94 14.66 5.42
N ASN A 80 19.14 14.21 4.45
CA ASN A 80 17.89 14.89 4.10
C ASN A 80 16.75 14.48 5.07
N PRO A 81 16.20 15.40 5.87
CA PRO A 81 15.12 15.10 6.81
C PRO A 81 13.88 14.46 6.15
N LEU A 82 13.62 14.81 4.88
CA LEU A 82 12.47 14.30 4.14
C LEU A 82 12.59 12.80 3.81
N PHE A 83 13.80 12.25 3.73
CA PHE A 83 14.00 10.81 3.58
C PHE A 83 13.56 10.05 4.84
N HIS A 84 13.91 10.56 6.02
CA HIS A 84 13.45 10.00 7.30
C HIS A 84 11.93 10.10 7.42
N THR A 85 11.33 11.20 6.98
CA THR A 85 9.87 11.34 6.90
C THR A 85 9.24 10.29 5.97
N LYS A 86 9.83 10.06 4.79
CA LYS A 86 9.36 9.02 3.86
C LYS A 86 9.39 7.63 4.50
N LEU A 87 10.49 7.28 5.17
CA LEU A 87 10.65 5.98 5.82
C LEU A 87 9.66 5.81 6.99
N PHE A 88 9.46 6.88 7.76
CA PHE A 88 8.46 6.92 8.83
C PHE A 88 7.04 6.71 8.31
N LEU A 89 6.64 7.41 7.23
CA LEU A 89 5.34 7.23 6.60
C LEU A 89 5.18 5.81 6.04
N PHE A 90 6.22 5.25 5.43
CA PHE A 90 6.20 3.87 4.93
C PHE A 90 5.99 2.86 6.06
N ALA A 91 6.67 3.05 7.19
CA ALA A 91 6.46 2.22 8.39
C ALA A 91 5.02 2.33 8.92
N LEU A 92 4.46 3.56 8.94
CA LEU A 92 3.07 3.78 9.34
C LEU A 92 2.08 3.09 8.40
N MET A 93 2.33 3.12 7.09
CA MET A 93 1.51 2.39 6.10
C MET A 93 1.52 0.88 6.33
N ILE A 94 2.69 0.31 6.62
CA ILE A 94 2.81 -1.12 6.96
C ILE A 94 2.04 -1.44 8.24
N LEU A 95 2.10 -0.57 9.25
CA LEU A 95 1.37 -0.75 10.51
C LEU A 95 -0.14 -0.76 10.27
N VAL A 96 -0.66 0.22 9.51
CA VAL A 96 -2.07 0.29 9.12
C VAL A 96 -2.47 -0.98 8.35
N PHE A 97 -1.69 -1.40 7.37
CA PHE A 97 -1.99 -2.62 6.61
C PHE A 97 -1.95 -3.88 7.48
N THR A 98 -0.99 -3.99 8.38
CA THR A 98 -0.88 -5.10 9.34
C THR A 98 -2.12 -5.17 10.22
N TYR A 99 -2.60 -4.03 10.71
CA TYR A 99 -3.85 -3.95 11.47
C TYR A 99 -5.07 -4.36 10.63
N ILE A 100 -5.16 -3.91 9.37
CA ILE A 100 -6.23 -4.33 8.43
C ILE A 100 -6.21 -5.85 8.26
N TYR A 101 -5.04 -6.44 8.00
CA TYR A 101 -4.90 -7.86 7.71
C TYR A 101 -5.17 -8.74 8.93
N PHE A 102 -4.49 -8.50 10.05
CA PHE A 102 -4.56 -9.38 11.22
C PHE A 102 -5.82 -9.16 12.05
N PHE A 103 -6.33 -7.93 12.15
CA PHE A 103 -7.46 -7.63 13.00
C PHE A 103 -8.77 -7.53 12.22
N LEU A 104 -8.86 -6.69 11.19
CA LEU A 104 -10.13 -6.51 10.46
C LEU A 104 -10.47 -7.74 9.61
N PHE A 105 -9.54 -8.19 8.78
CA PHE A 105 -9.81 -9.28 7.84
C PHE A 105 -9.97 -10.62 8.54
N ARG A 106 -9.08 -10.99 9.46
CA ARG A 106 -9.22 -12.26 10.21
C ARG A 106 -10.42 -12.29 11.16
N LYS A 107 -10.81 -11.14 11.75
CA LYS A 107 -12.01 -11.06 12.61
C LYS A 107 -13.29 -10.71 11.85
N ASN A 108 -13.26 -10.78 10.51
CA ASN A 108 -14.41 -10.53 9.62
C ASN A 108 -15.07 -9.14 9.80
N LYS A 109 -14.34 -8.14 10.29
CA LYS A 109 -14.80 -6.75 10.49
C LYS A 109 -14.59 -5.92 9.21
N LEU A 110 -15.23 -6.35 8.12
CA LEU A 110 -15.02 -5.80 6.78
C LEU A 110 -15.46 -4.33 6.63
N SER A 111 -16.42 -3.86 7.43
CA SER A 111 -17.00 -2.51 7.33
C SER A 111 -16.01 -1.36 7.56
N HIS A 112 -14.97 -1.59 8.37
CA HIS A 112 -13.98 -0.56 8.72
C HIS A 112 -12.79 -0.51 7.74
N ILE A 113 -12.67 -1.52 6.87
CA ILE A 113 -11.52 -1.66 5.97
C ILE A 113 -11.39 -0.45 5.03
N PRO A 114 -12.47 0.05 4.38
CA PRO A 114 -12.34 1.17 3.44
C PRO A 114 -11.77 2.45 4.07
N ASN A 115 -12.12 2.75 5.33
CA ASN A 115 -11.63 3.97 5.98
C ASN A 115 -10.13 3.88 6.24
N LEU A 116 -9.64 2.71 6.66
CA LEU A 116 -8.21 2.50 6.87
C LEU A 116 -7.44 2.40 5.55
N ILE A 117 -8.03 1.83 4.50
CA ILE A 117 -7.45 1.87 3.14
C ILE A 117 -7.32 3.31 2.67
N LEU A 118 -8.30 4.18 2.92
CA LEU A 118 -8.22 5.61 2.58
C LEU A 118 -7.09 6.30 3.33
N VAL A 119 -6.99 6.11 4.64
CA VAL A 119 -5.88 6.66 5.44
C VAL A 119 -4.53 6.17 4.91
N ASN A 120 -4.42 4.88 4.59
CA ASN A 120 -3.21 4.29 4.04
C ASN A 120 -2.86 4.87 2.65
N LEU A 121 -3.87 5.10 1.81
CA LEU A 121 -3.71 5.74 0.51
C LEU A 121 -3.22 7.19 0.65
N LEU A 122 -3.73 7.95 1.62
CA LEU A 122 -3.25 9.31 1.88
C LEU A 122 -1.76 9.32 2.23
N PHE A 123 -1.30 8.41 3.10
CA PHE A 123 0.14 8.27 3.38
C PHE A 123 0.92 7.90 2.12
N GLY A 124 0.40 7.02 1.27
CA GLY A 124 1.00 6.68 -0.02
C GLY A 124 1.13 7.90 -0.94
N ILE A 125 0.11 8.74 -1.02
CA ILE A 125 0.13 9.99 -1.80
C ILE A 125 1.17 10.95 -1.24
N PHE A 126 1.24 11.13 0.08
CA PHE A 126 2.28 11.95 0.72
C PHE A 126 3.69 11.43 0.39
N ILE A 127 3.91 10.12 0.42
CA ILE A 127 5.19 9.52 0.03
C ILE A 127 5.50 9.84 -1.45
N LEU A 128 4.54 9.74 -2.36
CA LEU A 128 4.74 10.07 -3.77
C LEU A 128 5.08 11.56 -3.99
N LEU A 129 4.43 12.45 -3.24
CA LEU A 129 4.73 13.88 -3.27
C LEU A 129 6.15 14.16 -2.76
N ILE A 130 6.53 13.53 -1.66
CA ILE A 130 7.89 13.63 -1.11
C ILE A 130 8.92 13.13 -2.14
N ILE A 131 8.67 11.98 -2.78
CA ILE A 131 9.58 11.46 -3.81
C ILE A 131 9.73 12.46 -4.96
N THR A 132 8.61 13.00 -5.46
CA THR A 132 8.58 13.95 -6.59
C THR A 132 9.29 15.26 -6.26
N TYR A 133 9.24 15.70 -5.01
CA TYR A 133 9.89 16.94 -4.58
C TYR A 133 11.41 16.81 -4.39
N ILE A 134 11.91 15.62 -4.04
CA ILE A 134 13.35 15.38 -3.79
C ILE A 134 14.04 14.70 -5.00
N SER A 135 13.28 14.24 -6.00
CA SER A 135 13.81 13.64 -7.24
C SER A 135 14.31 14.69 -8.22
#